data_AF-A0A254RJ43-F1
#
_entry.id   AF-A0A254RJ43-F1
#
_cell.length_a   1.000
_cell.length_b   1.000
_cell.length_c   1.000
_cell.angle_alpha   90.00
_cell.angle_beta   90.00
_cell.angle_gamma   90.00
#
_symmetry.space_group_name_H-M   'P 1'
#
loop_
_entity.id
_entity.type
_entity.pdbx_description
1 polymer ?
#
loop_
_entity_poly.entity_id
_entity_poly.type
_entity_poly.pdbx_seq_one_letter_code
_entity_poly.pdbx_strand_id
1 'polypeptide(L)'
;MPKISPKIYLALTTAICGLFCGCHEGIETKCYDSDQYVFLRIISTTHIDSAHFFLNNQRVCEGGLSKKEYLCNEDDCPVWDVFSCGLGPLENVDFDSSKMSIEIFIKGDINNIETDFTVIGGNDINVIPEQDSAKWFSYKENPLGQIYGSPQLSKRAGCYDGYCVATLPIVKEKFCYDLSN
;
A
#
# COMPACT_ATOMS: atom_id res chain seq x y z
N MET A 1 -51.06 -13.32 -45.22
CA MET A 1 -50.05 -12.82 -44.27
C MET A 1 -50.74 -12.51 -42.94
N PRO A 2 -50.40 -13.20 -41.83
CA PRO A 2 -51.05 -12.96 -40.55
C PRO A 2 -50.64 -11.58 -39.99
N LYS A 3 -51.64 -10.76 -39.62
CA LYS A 3 -51.45 -9.47 -38.94
C LYS A 3 -51.12 -9.73 -37.48
N ILE A 4 -49.85 -9.61 -37.11
CA ILE A 4 -49.41 -9.67 -35.71
C ILE A 4 -49.93 -8.43 -35.00
N SER A 5 -50.60 -8.60 -33.86
CA SER A 5 -51.16 -7.47 -33.11
C SER A 5 -50.04 -6.65 -32.44
N PRO A 6 -50.18 -5.33 -32.31
CA PRO A 6 -49.15 -4.46 -31.71
C PRO A 6 -48.77 -4.87 -30.27
N LYS A 7 -49.70 -5.49 -29.54
CA LYS A 7 -49.48 -5.98 -28.17
C LYS A 7 -48.55 -7.20 -28.12
N ILE A 8 -48.62 -8.05 -29.15
CA ILE A 8 -47.74 -9.22 -29.29
C ILE A 8 -46.32 -8.76 -29.65
N TYR A 9 -46.21 -7.74 -30.51
CA TYR A 9 -44.92 -7.17 -30.90
C TYR A 9 -44.20 -6.53 -29.69
N LEU A 10 -44.92 -5.78 -28.86
CA LEU A 10 -44.37 -5.16 -27.66
C LEU A 10 -43.87 -6.21 -26.64
N ALA A 11 -44.66 -7.25 -26.40
CA ALA A 11 -44.27 -8.33 -25.47
C ALA A 11 -43.05 -9.12 -25.97
N LEU A 12 -42.94 -9.36 -27.28
CA LEU A 12 -41.77 -10.01 -27.89
C LEU A 12 -40.52 -9.13 -27.81
N THR A 13 -40.62 -7.82 -28.01
CA THR A 13 -39.48 -6.91 -27.87
C THR A 13 -38.97 -6.83 -26.43
N THR A 14 -39.85 -6.81 -25.42
CA THR A 14 -39.42 -6.77 -24.00
C THR A 14 -38.76 -8.07 -23.57
N ALA A 15 -39.25 -9.22 -24.05
CA ALA A 15 -38.65 -10.53 -23.77
C ALA A 15 -37.27 -10.69 -24.43
N ILE A 16 -37.09 -10.18 -25.65
CA ILE A 16 -35.82 -10.23 -26.38
C ILE A 16 -34.80 -9.26 -25.77
N CYS A 17 -35.19 -8.04 -25.38
CA CYS A 17 -34.29 -7.13 -24.64
C CYS A 17 -33.92 -7.70 -23.25
N GLY A 18 -34.83 -8.42 -22.58
CA GLY A 18 -34.50 -9.12 -21.33
C GLY A 18 -33.52 -10.28 -21.51
N LEU A 19 -33.54 -10.97 -22.66
CA LEU A 19 -32.62 -12.07 -22.97
C LEU A 19 -31.22 -11.60 -23.42
N PHE A 20 -31.09 -10.41 -24.03
CA PHE A 20 -29.80 -9.89 -24.50
C PHE A 20 -29.20 -8.79 -23.61
N CYS A 21 -29.95 -8.28 -22.63
CA CYS A 21 -29.42 -7.38 -21.59
C CYS A 21 -29.24 -8.07 -20.23
N GLY A 22 -29.51 -9.38 -20.14
CA GLY A 22 -29.36 -10.16 -18.92
C GLY A 22 -27.94 -10.70 -18.75
N CYS A 23 -27.22 -10.14 -17.78
CA CYS A 23 -25.97 -10.64 -17.21
C CYS A 23 -24.76 -10.58 -18.16
N HIS A 24 -24.12 -9.42 -18.21
CA HIS A 24 -22.65 -9.44 -18.28
C HIS A 24 -22.21 -10.29 -17.09
N GLU A 25 -21.54 -11.43 -17.35
CA GLU A 25 -21.02 -12.31 -16.30
C GLU A 25 -20.32 -11.43 -15.27
N GLY A 26 -20.87 -11.43 -14.06
CA GLY A 26 -20.50 -10.46 -13.05
C GLY A 26 -19.02 -10.60 -12.75
N ILE A 27 -18.27 -9.53 -13.00
CA ILE A 27 -16.89 -9.38 -12.57
C ILE A 27 -16.82 -9.79 -11.10
N GLU A 28 -16.24 -10.97 -10.81
CA GLU A 28 -16.11 -11.46 -9.45
C GLU A 28 -15.16 -10.53 -8.70
N THR A 29 -15.71 -9.61 -7.92
CA THR A 29 -14.91 -8.68 -7.13
C THR A 29 -14.78 -9.23 -5.72
N LYS A 30 -13.54 -9.37 -5.24
CA LYS A 30 -13.26 -9.74 -3.84
C LYS A 30 -12.68 -8.56 -3.09
N CYS A 31 -13.33 -8.20 -1.99
CA CYS A 31 -12.91 -7.10 -1.12
C CYS A 31 -12.37 -7.64 0.21
N TYR A 32 -11.32 -7.00 0.71
CA TYR A 32 -10.70 -7.27 1.99
C TYR A 32 -10.66 -5.98 2.81
N ASP A 33 -10.79 -6.12 4.13
CA ASP A 33 -10.69 -4.99 5.05
C ASP A 33 -9.22 -4.55 5.17
N SER A 34 -9.01 -3.25 5.33
CA SER A 34 -7.67 -2.65 5.37
C SER A 34 -6.84 -3.05 6.58
N ASP A 35 -7.48 -3.51 7.67
CA ASP A 35 -6.82 -4.11 8.82
C ASP A 35 -6.12 -5.43 8.47
N GLN A 36 -6.47 -6.05 7.35
CA GLN A 36 -5.79 -7.23 6.82
C GLN A 36 -4.59 -6.88 5.94
N TYR A 37 -4.18 -5.61 5.89
CA TYR A 37 -3.02 -5.15 5.13
C TYR A 37 -2.01 -4.46 6.02
N VAL A 38 -0.76 -4.56 5.63
CA VAL A 38 0.31 -3.71 6.15
C VAL A 38 1.15 -3.21 4.98
N PHE A 39 1.51 -1.93 5.02
CA PHE A 39 2.48 -1.36 4.10
C PHE A 39 3.78 -1.14 4.85
N LEU A 40 4.89 -1.64 4.30
CA LEU A 40 6.23 -1.48 4.84
C LEU A 40 6.99 -0.54 3.90
N ARG A 41 7.59 0.52 4.46
CA ARG A 41 8.36 1.48 3.68
C ARG A 41 9.69 1.83 4.31
N ILE A 42 10.63 2.15 3.43
CA ILE A 42 11.80 2.94 3.77
C ILE A 42 11.73 4.23 2.97
N ILE A 43 11.88 5.36 3.67
CA ILE A 43 11.80 6.68 3.07
C ILE A 43 13.02 7.47 3.51
N SER A 44 13.82 7.92 2.55
CA SER A 44 15.11 8.57 2.81
C SER A 44 15.36 9.71 1.83
N THR A 45 15.99 10.79 2.26
CA THR A 45 16.51 11.83 1.34
C THR A 45 17.87 11.45 0.76
N THR A 46 18.48 10.40 1.31
CA THR A 46 19.72 9.80 0.83
C THR A 46 19.44 8.55 0.01
N HIS A 47 20.33 8.27 -0.95
CA HIS A 47 20.13 7.16 -1.88
C HIS A 47 20.14 5.80 -1.17
N ILE A 48 19.17 4.95 -1.48
CA ILE A 48 19.10 3.55 -1.04
C ILE A 48 19.13 2.67 -2.30
N ASP A 49 19.97 1.66 -2.39
CA ASP A 49 20.00 0.78 -3.58
C ASP A 49 18.82 -0.20 -3.57
N SER A 50 18.63 -0.86 -2.43
CA SER A 50 17.60 -1.87 -2.19
C SER A 50 17.34 -2.04 -0.70
N ALA A 51 16.25 -2.74 -0.39
CA ALA A 51 15.94 -3.13 0.97
C ALA A 51 15.27 -4.50 1.04
N HIS A 52 15.49 -5.19 2.16
CA HIS A 52 14.75 -6.39 2.52
C HIS A 52 14.05 -6.18 3.86
N PHE A 53 12.78 -6.58 3.93
CA PHE A 53 12.05 -6.63 5.19
C PHE A 53 11.90 -8.07 5.64
N PHE A 54 12.06 -8.26 6.94
CA PHE A 54 11.89 -9.54 7.60
C PHE A 54 10.86 -9.41 8.72
N LEU A 55 9.97 -10.39 8.81
CA LEU A 55 9.03 -10.57 9.91
C LEU A 55 9.33 -11.92 10.57
N ASN A 56 9.68 -11.92 11.85
CA ASN A 56 10.12 -13.13 12.57
C ASN A 56 11.21 -13.93 11.82
N ASN A 57 12.20 -13.24 11.25
CA ASN A 57 13.27 -13.79 10.41
C ASN A 57 12.84 -14.37 9.06
N GLN A 58 11.55 -14.33 8.72
CA GLN A 58 11.08 -14.64 7.37
C GLN A 58 11.18 -13.38 6.51
N ARG A 59 11.88 -13.47 5.38
CA ARG A 59 11.87 -12.38 4.39
C ARG A 59 10.48 -12.28 3.76
N VAL A 60 9.89 -11.10 3.82
CA VAL A 60 8.54 -10.83 3.31
C VAL A 60 8.53 -9.87 2.13
N CYS A 61 9.58 -9.04 2.01
CA CYS A 61 9.72 -8.08 0.92
C CYS A 61 11.17 -8.00 0.48
N GLU A 62 11.37 -7.95 -0.83
CA GLU A 62 12.65 -7.63 -1.46
C GLU A 62 12.46 -6.78 -2.71
N GLY A 63 13.40 -5.88 -2.97
CA GLY A 63 13.46 -5.16 -4.22
C GLY A 63 14.41 -3.97 -4.18
N GLY A 64 14.72 -3.46 -5.37
CA GLY A 64 15.40 -2.17 -5.53
C GLY A 64 14.44 -1.01 -5.30
N LEU A 65 14.97 0.22 -5.42
CA LEU A 65 14.16 1.46 -5.34
C LEU A 65 12.86 1.37 -6.13
N SER A 66 11.76 1.60 -5.42
CA SER A 66 10.41 1.58 -5.99
C SER A 66 10.13 2.88 -6.76
N LYS A 67 10.58 4.03 -6.25
CA LYS A 67 10.47 5.34 -6.91
C LYS A 67 11.40 6.40 -6.30
N LYS A 68 11.76 7.38 -7.13
CA LYS A 68 12.14 8.73 -6.68
C LYS A 68 10.89 9.59 -6.70
N GLU A 69 10.53 10.19 -5.57
CA GLU A 69 9.37 11.05 -5.49
C GLU A 69 9.77 12.48 -5.09
N TYR A 70 9.23 13.44 -5.84
CA TYR A 70 9.34 14.87 -5.53
C TYR A 70 8.19 15.22 -4.58
N LEU A 71 8.51 15.43 -3.31
CA LEU A 71 7.53 15.45 -2.23
C LEU A 71 6.96 16.84 -1.91
N CYS A 72 7.34 17.89 -2.66
CA CYS A 72 6.65 19.19 -2.60
C CYS A 72 6.95 20.06 -3.83
N ASN A 73 6.10 21.08 -4.05
CA ASN A 73 6.09 21.95 -5.23
C ASN A 73 7.02 23.19 -5.11
N GLU A 74 7.92 23.23 -4.13
CA GLU A 74 8.84 24.35 -3.91
C GLU A 74 10.25 24.01 -4.38
N ASP A 75 11.02 25.02 -4.79
CA ASP A 75 12.37 24.88 -5.36
C ASP A 75 13.41 24.24 -4.40
N ASP A 76 13.06 24.02 -3.13
CA ASP A 76 13.95 23.49 -2.07
C ASP A 76 13.43 22.17 -1.46
N CYS A 77 12.66 21.41 -2.23
CA CYS A 77 12.11 20.14 -1.78
C CYS A 77 13.12 18.99 -1.93
N PRO A 78 13.44 18.26 -0.85
CA PRO A 78 14.31 17.11 -0.96
C PRO A 78 13.64 16.04 -1.82
N VAL A 79 14.44 15.39 -2.67
CA VAL A 79 14.02 14.19 -3.39
C VAL A 79 14.07 13.04 -2.41
N TRP A 80 12.99 12.26 -2.36
CA TRP A 80 12.93 11.09 -1.50
C TRP A 80 13.05 9.82 -2.31
N ASP A 81 13.96 8.98 -1.86
CA ASP A 81 14.09 7.60 -2.26
C ASP A 81 13.12 6.77 -1.41
N VAL A 82 12.19 6.10 -2.10
CA VAL A 82 11.14 5.34 -1.45
C VAL A 82 11.21 3.89 -1.90
N PHE A 83 11.35 3.01 -0.92
CA PHE A 83 11.07 1.59 -1.07
C PHE A 83 9.75 1.28 -0.38
N SER A 84 8.86 0.53 -1.04
CA SER A 84 7.52 0.23 -0.53
C SER A 84 7.12 -1.19 -0.87
N CYS A 85 6.56 -1.89 0.11
CA CYS A 85 6.00 -3.22 -0.05
C CYS A 85 4.64 -3.28 0.66
N GLY A 86 3.63 -3.86 0.00
CA GLY A 86 2.34 -4.14 0.61
C GLY A 86 2.24 -5.64 0.90
N LEU A 87 1.84 -5.99 2.10
CA LEU A 87 1.48 -7.35 2.48
C LEU A 87 -0.01 -7.37 2.79
N GLY A 88 -0.69 -8.42 2.35
CA GLY A 88 -2.12 -8.59 2.57
C GLY A 88 -2.53 -10.05 2.61
N PRO A 89 -3.84 -10.32 2.40
CA PRO A 89 -4.41 -11.66 2.51
C PRO A 89 -3.97 -12.64 1.41
N LEU A 90 -3.36 -12.15 0.32
CA LEU A 90 -2.98 -12.98 -0.82
C LEU A 90 -1.57 -13.56 -0.67
N GLU A 91 -0.75 -12.93 0.17
CA GLU A 91 0.66 -13.22 0.35
C GLU A 91 0.91 -14.36 1.36
N ASN A 92 -0.13 -14.84 2.06
CA ASN A 92 -0.06 -15.87 3.11
C ASN A 92 1.01 -15.59 4.18
N VAL A 93 1.22 -14.31 4.51
CA VAL A 93 2.15 -13.88 5.56
C VAL A 93 1.35 -13.54 6.81
N ASP A 94 1.69 -14.17 7.94
CA ASP A 94 1.20 -13.76 9.26
C ASP A 94 2.08 -12.63 9.79
N PHE A 95 1.61 -11.39 9.61
CA PHE A 95 2.33 -10.20 10.06
C PHE A 95 1.87 -9.71 11.42
N ASP A 96 0.74 -10.17 11.94
CA ASP A 96 0.21 -9.70 13.21
C ASP A 96 1.08 -10.22 14.36
N SER A 97 1.53 -9.29 15.19
CA SER A 97 2.45 -9.58 16.29
C SER A 97 3.86 -10.04 15.88
N SER A 98 4.23 -9.85 14.61
CA SER A 98 5.56 -10.21 14.12
C SER A 98 6.60 -9.13 14.42
N LYS A 99 7.79 -9.56 14.86
CA LYS A 99 8.94 -8.66 15.03
C LYS A 99 9.53 -8.30 13.69
N MET A 100 9.81 -7.01 13.50
CA MET A 100 10.38 -6.50 12.25
C MET A 100 11.90 -6.35 12.34
N SER A 101 12.60 -6.78 11.30
CA SER A 101 13.98 -6.36 11.03
C SER A 101 14.14 -6.00 9.55
N ILE A 102 15.14 -5.17 9.25
CA ILE A 102 15.36 -4.60 7.92
C ILE A 102 16.84 -4.71 7.54
N GLU A 103 17.11 -5.12 6.30
CA GLU A 103 18.40 -4.94 5.65
C GLU A 103 18.30 -3.78 4.65
N ILE A 104 19.14 -2.76 4.80
CA ILE A 104 19.22 -1.63 3.87
C ILE A 104 20.58 -1.65 3.17
N PHE A 105 20.55 -1.59 1.84
CA PHE A 105 21.73 -1.64 0.99
C PHE A 105 22.04 -0.25 0.45
N ILE A 106 23.24 0.28 0.71
CA ILE A 106 23.67 1.62 0.28
C ILE A 106 25.11 1.54 -0.22
N LYS A 107 25.34 1.79 -1.50
CA LYS A 107 26.66 1.81 -2.16
C LYS A 107 27.51 0.56 -1.89
N GLY A 108 26.85 -0.58 -1.72
CA GLY A 108 27.49 -1.86 -1.41
C GLY A 108 27.66 -2.17 0.08
N ASP A 109 27.35 -1.23 0.97
CA ASP A 109 27.27 -1.47 2.42
C ASP A 109 25.88 -2.01 2.80
N ILE A 110 25.83 -2.82 3.86
CA ILE A 110 24.59 -3.39 4.41
C ILE A 110 24.40 -2.89 5.83
N ASN A 111 23.29 -2.18 6.07
CA ASN A 111 22.85 -1.77 7.38
C ASN A 111 21.73 -2.70 7.84
N ASN A 112 21.98 -3.46 8.91
CA ASN A 112 21.00 -4.31 9.55
C ASN A 112 20.34 -3.54 10.68
N ILE A 113 19.01 -3.49 10.69
CA ILE A 113 18.22 -2.81 11.70
C ILE A 113 17.35 -3.86 12.38
N GLU A 114 17.65 -4.13 13.65
CA GLU A 114 16.82 -4.98 14.49
C GLU A 114 15.90 -4.10 15.33
N THR A 115 14.59 -4.37 15.28
CA THR A 115 13.60 -3.59 16.03
C THR A 115 12.89 -4.47 17.06
N ASP A 116 12.49 -3.87 18.18
CA ASP A 116 11.48 -4.47 19.07
C ASP A 116 10.05 -4.12 18.61
N PHE A 117 9.91 -3.44 17.47
CA PHE A 117 8.64 -3.06 16.90
C PHE A 117 7.86 -4.30 16.45
N THR A 118 6.60 -4.31 16.84
CA THR A 118 5.65 -5.36 16.53
C THR A 118 4.70 -4.88 15.45
N VAL A 119 4.68 -5.57 14.32
CA VAL A 119 3.82 -5.24 13.19
C VAL A 119 2.37 -5.56 13.51
N ILE A 120 1.48 -4.67 13.09
CA ILE A 120 0.03 -4.77 13.28
C ILE A 120 -0.64 -4.33 11.98
N GLY A 121 -1.59 -5.14 11.50
CA GLY A 121 -2.42 -4.80 10.35
C GLY A 121 -3.15 -3.46 10.47
N GLY A 122 -3.55 -2.90 9.32
CA GLY A 122 -4.20 -1.59 9.24
C GLY A 122 -3.24 -0.40 9.27
N ASN A 123 -1.93 -0.64 9.19
CA ASN A 123 -0.92 0.40 9.29
C ASN A 123 0.01 0.45 8.07
N ASP A 124 0.41 1.66 7.74
CA ASP A 124 1.60 1.98 6.95
C ASP A 124 2.76 2.23 7.93
N ILE A 125 3.81 1.44 7.83
CA ILE A 125 4.98 1.46 8.68
C ILE A 125 6.13 2.07 7.90
N ASN A 126 6.53 3.26 8.34
CA ASN A 126 7.61 4.02 7.74
C ASN A 126 8.89 3.87 8.57
N VAL A 127 9.95 3.39 7.93
CA VAL A 127 11.32 3.38 8.43
C VAL A 127 12.05 4.56 7.79
N ILE A 128 12.50 5.50 8.60
CA ILE A 128 13.02 6.80 8.12
C ILE A 128 14.37 7.05 8.79
N PRO A 129 15.45 7.41 8.06
CA PRO A 129 16.68 7.85 8.70
C PRO A 129 16.42 8.94 9.72
N GLU A 130 17.06 8.88 10.89
CA GLU A 130 16.81 9.80 12.00
C GLU A 130 17.05 11.26 11.57
N GLN A 131 18.06 11.50 10.74
CA GLN A 131 18.36 12.81 10.14
C GLN A 131 17.24 13.37 9.26
N ASP A 132 16.43 12.51 8.65
CA ASP A 132 15.34 12.88 7.74
C ASP A 132 14.00 12.99 8.49
N SER A 133 13.91 12.38 9.67
CA SER A 133 12.68 12.21 10.44
C SER A 133 11.98 13.55 10.76
N ALA A 134 12.74 14.58 11.14
CA ALA A 134 12.19 15.90 11.46
C ALA A 134 11.47 16.53 10.25
N LYS A 135 12.04 16.40 9.04
CA LYS A 135 11.42 16.89 7.81
C LYS A 135 10.20 16.05 7.47
N TRP A 136 10.29 14.72 7.54
CA TRP A 136 9.14 13.84 7.28
C TRP A 136 7.93 14.17 8.15
N PHE A 137 8.12 14.30 9.46
CA PHE A 137 7.02 14.59 10.38
C PHE A 137 6.50 16.04 10.31
N SER A 138 7.15 16.91 9.54
CA SER A 138 6.68 18.29 9.32
C SER A 138 5.59 18.41 8.24
N TYR A 139 5.44 17.38 7.40
CA TYR A 139 4.48 17.41 6.30
C TYR A 139 3.03 17.26 6.79
N LYS A 140 2.21 18.27 6.50
CA LYS A 140 0.77 18.28 6.80
C LYS A 140 -0.04 17.41 5.86
N GLU A 141 0.33 17.41 4.58
CA GLU A 141 -0.25 16.51 3.58
C GLU A 141 0.74 15.37 3.31
N ASN A 142 0.24 14.18 2.98
CA ASN A 142 1.15 13.08 2.65
C ASN A 142 1.74 13.30 1.25
N PRO A 143 3.05 13.52 1.16
CA PRO A 143 3.65 13.79 -0.13
C PRO A 143 3.74 12.54 -1.02
N LEU A 144 3.60 11.32 -0.46
CA LEU A 144 3.57 10.04 -1.17
C LEU A 144 2.17 9.67 -1.72
N GLY A 145 1.18 10.58 -1.61
CA GLY A 145 -0.14 10.43 -2.19
C GLY A 145 -1.30 10.21 -1.21
N GLN A 146 -2.52 10.26 -1.73
CA GLN A 146 -3.77 10.46 -0.97
C GLN A 146 -4.30 9.22 -0.23
N ILE A 147 -3.78 8.03 -0.49
CA ILE A 147 -4.24 6.80 0.19
C ILE A 147 -3.65 6.65 1.61
N TYR A 148 -2.80 7.59 2.01
CA TYR A 148 -2.08 7.59 3.27
C TYR A 148 -2.47 8.82 4.09
N GLY A 149 -2.54 8.66 5.41
CA GLY A 149 -2.71 9.78 6.33
C GLY A 149 -1.52 10.76 6.29
N SER A 150 -1.68 11.90 6.95
CA SER A 150 -0.60 12.89 7.07
C SER A 150 0.61 12.33 7.84
N PRO A 151 1.86 12.50 7.37
CA PRO A 151 3.07 12.16 8.12
C PRO A 151 3.13 12.81 9.51
N GLN A 152 2.60 14.02 9.65
CA GLN A 152 2.52 14.70 10.95
C GLN A 152 1.65 13.93 11.97
N LEU A 153 0.70 13.12 11.50
CA LEU A 153 -0.18 12.30 12.34
C LEU A 153 0.41 10.92 12.66
N SER A 154 1.60 10.59 12.13
CA SER A 154 2.23 9.31 12.41
C SER A 154 2.58 9.16 13.89
N LYS A 155 2.35 7.96 14.43
CA LYS A 155 2.77 7.58 15.77
C LYS A 155 4.20 7.02 15.70
N ARG A 156 5.15 7.69 16.34
CA ARG A 156 6.52 7.19 16.46
C ARG A 156 6.55 5.98 17.39
N ALA A 157 7.20 4.91 16.95
CA ALA A 157 7.36 3.69 17.72
C ALA A 157 8.72 3.62 18.43
N GLY A 158 9.78 4.14 17.81
CA GLY A 158 11.13 4.15 18.34
C GLY A 158 12.15 4.47 17.25
N CYS A 159 13.42 4.64 17.62
CA CYS A 159 14.53 4.74 16.67
C CYS A 159 15.60 3.70 17.03
N TYR A 160 16.15 3.06 15.99
CA TYR A 160 17.01 1.89 16.04
C TYR A 160 18.11 2.08 14.99
N ASP A 161 19.37 2.02 15.42
CA ASP A 161 20.54 2.07 14.53
C ASP A 161 20.52 3.24 13.52
N GLY A 162 20.04 4.41 13.95
CA GLY A 162 19.96 5.62 13.13
C GLY A 162 18.70 5.73 12.25
N TYR A 163 17.70 4.87 12.44
CA TYR A 163 16.42 4.90 11.73
C TYR A 163 15.25 4.92 12.70
N CYS A 164 14.26 5.78 12.47
CA CYS A 164 13.04 5.86 13.23
C CYS A 164 11.90 5.11 12.55
N VAL A 165 11.18 4.31 13.34
CA VAL A 165 9.96 3.60 12.93
C VAL A 165 8.75 4.44 13.34
N ALA A 166 7.83 4.65 12.40
CA ALA A 166 6.57 5.32 12.67
C ALA A 166 5.42 4.65 11.93
N THR A 167 4.26 4.59 12.60
CA THR A 167 3.04 4.02 12.03
C THR A 167 2.07 5.11 11.62
N LEU A 168 1.32 4.83 10.58
CA LEU A 168 0.28 5.69 10.06
C LEU A 168 -0.92 4.81 9.69
N PRO A 169 -2.12 5.03 10.24
CA PRO A 169 -3.28 4.22 9.89
C PRO A 169 -3.62 4.33 8.40
N ILE A 170 -3.99 3.20 7.80
CA ILE A 170 -4.52 3.16 6.43
C ILE A 170 -5.91 3.83 6.46
N VAL A 171 -6.09 4.89 5.65
CA VAL A 171 -7.36 5.65 5.63
C VAL A 171 -8.43 5.01 4.76
N LYS A 172 -8.03 4.14 3.82
CA LYS A 172 -8.96 3.41 2.95
C LYS A 172 -9.53 2.24 3.72
N GLU A 173 -10.84 2.13 3.84
CA GLU A 173 -11.47 1.05 4.63
C GLU A 173 -11.24 -0.34 4.04
N LYS A 174 -11.31 -0.48 2.70
CA LYS A 174 -11.25 -1.78 2.00
C LYS A 174 -10.46 -1.74 0.71
N PHE A 175 -9.84 -2.87 0.36
CA PHE A 175 -9.21 -3.10 -0.94
C PHE A 175 -9.99 -4.15 -1.72
N CYS A 176 -10.51 -3.76 -2.89
CA CYS A 176 -11.29 -4.62 -3.77
C CYS A 176 -10.49 -4.94 -5.03
N TYR A 177 -10.47 -6.22 -5.40
CA TYR A 177 -9.76 -6.74 -6.55
C TYR A 177 -10.74 -7.41 -7.48
N ASP A 178 -10.54 -7.17 -8.76
CA ASP A 178 -11.17 -7.92 -9.82
C ASP A 178 -10.50 -9.30 -9.93
N LEU A 179 -11.27 -10.38 -9.82
CA LEU A 179 -10.79 -11.75 -9.98
C LEU A 179 -10.90 -12.27 -11.42
N SER A 180 -11.48 -11.49 -12.33
CA SER A 180 -11.56 -11.82 -13.75
C SER A 180 -10.25 -11.41 -14.46
N ASN A 181 -9.32 -12.37 -14.56
CA ASN A 181 -8.21 -12.33 -15.50
C ASN A 181 -8.64 -12.87 -16.87
#